data_AF-A0A8J8MND5-F1
#
_entry.id   AF-A0A8J8MND5-F1
#
_cell.length_a   1.000
_cell.length_b   1.000
_cell.length_c   1.000
_cell.angle_alpha   90.00
_cell.angle_beta   90.00
_cell.angle_gamma   90.00
#
_symmetry.space_group_name_H-M   'P 1'
#
loop_
_entity.id
_entity.type
_entity.pdbx_description
1 polymer ?
#
loop_
_entity_poly.entity_id
_entity_poly.type
_entity_poly.pdbx_seq_one_letter_code
_entity_poly.pdbx_strand_id
1 'polypeptide(L)' 'MKCNHCGAGNREQGNFCTKCGKKLRETCECWVKKEPYNCGNDTCPGYRLHAQLK' A
#
# COMPACT_ATOMS: atom_id res chain seq x y z
N MET A 1 -9.89 -10.25 3.20
CA MET A 1 -9.85 -10.48 1.74
C MET A 1 -8.71 -11.43 1.38
N LYS A 2 -8.77 -12.13 0.25
CA LYS A 2 -7.62 -12.88 -0.28
C LYS A 2 -6.80 -12.01 -1.23
N CYS A 3 -5.48 -12.16 -1.18
CA CYS A 3 -4.57 -11.54 -2.14
C CYS A 3 -4.78 -12.17 -3.53
N ASN A 4 -5.07 -11.36 -4.54
CA ASN A 4 -5.24 -11.82 -5.93
C ASN A 4 -3.93 -12.29 -6.59
N HIS A 5 -2.78 -11.98 -5.99
CA HIS A 5 -1.46 -12.35 -6.53
C HIS A 5 -0.92 -13.65 -5.93
N CYS A 6 -1.07 -13.87 -4.61
CA CYS A 6 -0.50 -15.05 -3.94
C CYS A 6 -1.52 -15.92 -3.20
N GLY A 7 -2.81 -15.55 -3.21
CA GLY A 7 -3.88 -16.32 -2.56
C GLY A 7 -3.94 -16.24 -1.02
N ALA A 8 -2.94 -15.64 -0.37
CA ALA A 8 -2.90 -15.53 1.09
C ALA A 8 -4.06 -14.69 1.65
N GLY A 9 -4.56 -15.07 2.83
CA GLY A 9 -5.53 -14.27 3.59
C GLY A 9 -4.91 -12.96 4.08
N ASN A 10 -5.66 -11.87 3.98
CA ASN A 10 -5.24 -10.55 4.42
C ASN A 10 -6.39 -9.75 5.05
N ARG A 11 -6.03 -8.71 5.81
CA ARG A 11 -6.98 -7.76 6.40
C ARG A 11 -7.80 -7.07 5.31
N GLU A 12 -9.10 -6.89 5.53
CA GLU A 12 -10.00 -6.21 4.58
C GLU A 12 -9.50 -4.80 4.21
N GLN A 13 -9.02 -4.05 5.20
CA GLN A 13 -8.52 -2.69 5.03
C GLN A 13 -7.00 -2.63 4.75
N GLY A 14 -6.36 -3.75 4.40
CA GLY A 14 -4.93 -3.78 4.10
C GLY A 14 -4.62 -3.12 2.75
N ASN A 15 -3.64 -2.21 2.73
CA ASN A 15 -3.15 -1.60 1.48
C ASN A 15 -2.24 -2.53 0.67
N PHE A 16 -1.49 -3.39 1.37
CA PHE A 16 -0.54 -4.34 0.79
C PHE A 16 -0.73 -5.73 1.38
N CYS A 17 -0.36 -6.76 0.63
CA CYS A 17 -0.32 -8.13 1.10
C CYS A 17 0.79 -8.31 2.15
N THR A 18 0.44 -8.74 3.36
CA THR A 18 1.41 -9.01 4.43
C THR A 18 2.33 -10.21 4.15
N LYS A 19 1.99 -11.04 3.15
CA LYS A 19 2.80 -12.20 2.72
C LYS A 19 3.71 -11.92 1.53
N CYS A 20 3.23 -11.22 0.50
CA CYS A 20 4.00 -11.02 -0.74
C CYS A 20 4.27 -9.55 -1.09
N GLY A 21 3.79 -8.60 -0.30
CA GLY A 21 4.01 -7.16 -0.53
C GLY A 21 3.18 -6.56 -1.67
N LYS A 22 2.45 -7.34 -2.48
CA LYS A 22 1.64 -6.81 -3.59
C LYS A 22 0.61 -5.79 -3.08
N LYS A 23 0.50 -4.67 -3.78
CA LYS A 23 -0.53 -3.65 -3.56
C LYS A 23 -1.92 -4.22 -3.83
N LEU A 24 -2.86 -3.99 -2.91
CA LEU A 24 -4.22 -4.53 -2.97
C LEU A 24 -5.28 -3.46 -3.25
N ARG A 25 -4.95 -2.19 -3.03
CA ARG A 25 -5.82 -1.04 -3.23
C ARG A 25 -5.06 0.02 -4.01
N GLU A 26 -5.64 0.50 -5.11
CA GLU A 26 -5.11 1.59 -5.94
C GLU A 26 -4.80 2.84 -5.11
N THR A 27 -5.78 3.26 -4.31
CA THR A 27 -5.74 4.47 -3.48
C THR A 27 -5.92 4.08 -2.02
N CYS A 28 -5.13 4.70 -1.13
CA CYS A 28 -5.28 4.57 0.31
C CYS A 28 -5.30 5.94 0.99
N GLU A 29 -5.92 6.01 2.18
CA GLU A 29 -5.73 7.17 3.05
C GLU A 29 -4.30 7.16 3.59
N CYS A 30 -3.46 8.03 3.04
CA CYS A 30 -2.06 8.08 3.40
C CYS A 30 -1.87 8.87 4.68
N TRP A 31 -1.41 8.22 5.74
CA TRP A 31 -1.17 8.89 7.03
C TRP A 31 -0.11 10.02 6.95
N VAL A 32 0.78 9.98 5.95
CA VAL A 32 1.80 11.02 5.71
C VAL A 32 1.19 12.26 5.06
N LYS A 33 0.39 12.08 3.99
CA LYS A 33 -0.24 13.19 3.25
C LYS A 33 -1.55 13.67 3.88
N LYS A 34 -2.20 12.83 4.69
CA LYS A 34 -3.54 13.02 5.25
C LYS A 34 -4.62 13.22 4.18
N GLU A 35 -4.43 12.62 3.01
CA GLU A 35 -5.36 12.65 1.87
C GLU A 35 -5.34 11.30 1.12
N PRO A 36 -6.34 11.01 0.27
CA PRO A 36 -6.32 9.84 -0.61
C PRO A 36 -5.12 9.89 -1.56
N TYR A 37 -4.30 8.85 -1.57
CA TYR A 37 -3.06 8.81 -2.33
C TYR A 37 -2.86 7.46 -3.02
N ASN A 38 -2.50 7.51 -4.30
CA ASN A 38 -1.96 6.37 -5.03
C ASN A 38 -0.43 6.47 -4.99
N CYS A 39 0.24 5.56 -4.28
CA CYS A 39 1.68 5.63 -4.06
C CYS A 39 2.56 5.51 -5.30
N GLY A 40 2.01 5.12 -6.46
CA GLY A 40 2.71 5.09 -7.76
C GLY A 40 4.01 4.28 -7.79
N ASN A 41 4.28 3.48 -6.75
CA ASN A 41 5.52 2.76 -6.54
C ASN A 41 5.21 1.28 -6.35
N ASP A 42 6.06 0.45 -6.95
CA ASP A 42 6.00 -1.01 -6.84
C ASP A 42 6.22 -1.50 -5.40
N THR A 43 6.96 -0.72 -4.62
CA THR A 43 7.24 -0.96 -3.19
C THR A 43 6.82 0.23 -2.34
N CYS A 44 6.21 -0.04 -1.17
CA CYS A 44 5.87 1.02 -0.22
C CYS A 44 7.15 1.72 0.28
N PRO A 45 7.38 3.01 -0.01
CA PRO A 45 8.57 3.72 0.47
C PRO A 45 8.58 3.94 1.99
N GLY A 46 7.46 3.64 2.66
CA GLY A 46 7.31 3.81 4.10
C GLY A 46 7.61 5.24 4.53
N TYR A 47 8.41 5.39 5.59
CA TYR A 47 8.86 6.70 6.09
C TYR A 47 9.69 7.50 5.07
N ARG A 48 10.27 6.86 4.05
CA ARG A 48 11.04 7.57 3.00
C ARG A 48 10.16 8.29 1.99
N LEU A 49 8.84 8.10 2.02
CA LEU A 49 7.92 8.82 1.13
C LEU A 49 8.12 10.34 1.23
N HIS A 50 8.31 10.85 2.45
CA HIS A 50 8.50 12.28 2.70
C HIS A 50 9.80 12.84 2.07
N ALA A 51 10.81 11.99 1.84
CA ALA A 51 12.04 12.40 1.16
C ALA A 51 11.90 12.42 -0.37
N GLN A 52 10.90 11.73 -0.92
CA GLN A 52 10.65 11.62 -2.36
C GLN A 52 9.66 12.67 -2.87
N LEU A 53 8.79 13.18 -1.99
CA LEU A 53 7.87 14.28 -2.25
C LEU A 53 8.65 15.60 -2.14
N LYS A 54 9.32 15.99 -3.21
CA LYS A 54 9.92 17.34 -3.35
C LYS A 54 8.85 18.39 -3.61
#